data_AF-A0A4R2ICY7-F1
#
_entry.id   AF-A0A4R2ICY7-F1
#
_cell.length_a   1.000
_cell.length_b   1.000
_cell.length_c   1.000
_cell.angle_alpha   90.00
_cell.angle_beta   90.00
_cell.angle_gamma   90.00
#
_symmetry.space_group_name_H-M   'P 1'
#
loop_
_entity.id
_entity.type
_entity.pdbx_description
1 polymer ?
#
loop_
_entity_poly.entity_id
_entity_poly.type
_entity_poly.pdbx_seq_one_letter_code
_entity_poly.pdbx_strand_id
1 'polypeptide(L)'
;MQEAASLRDFADKPLIVLTAGEHPASWMAAQNKMLTLSTNSAQQIVAGATHTDLVLEEEYAAPTAQAILAVVNSVRHDRPLSR
;
A
#
# COMPACT_ATOMS: atom_id res chain seq x y z
N MET A 1 -7.27 5.90 11.99
CA MET A 1 -7.47 5.00 10.82
C MET A 1 -8.96 4.81 10.47
N GLN A 2 -9.80 5.85 10.56
CA GLN A 2 -11.26 5.69 10.35
C GLN A 2 -11.65 5.86 8.87
N GLU A 3 -10.93 6.74 8.15
CA GLU A 3 -11.19 7.00 6.72
C GLU A 3 -10.84 5.83 5.80
N ALA A 4 -9.72 5.14 6.03
CA ALA A 4 -9.40 3.93 5.27
C ALA A 4 -10.45 2.81 5.47
N ALA A 5 -11.11 2.79 6.63
CA ALA A 5 -12.12 1.80 6.96
C ALA A 5 -13.53 2.14 6.45
N SER A 6 -13.77 3.39 6.01
CA SER A 6 -15.06 3.81 5.42
C SER A 6 -15.18 3.43 3.94
N LEU A 7 -14.03 3.24 3.28
CA LEU A 7 -13.93 2.77 1.90
C LEU A 7 -14.45 1.35 1.77
N ARG A 8 -15.29 1.12 0.75
CA ARG A 8 -15.95 -0.17 0.52
C ARG A 8 -15.47 -0.88 -0.73
N ASP A 9 -15.10 -0.13 -1.75
CA ASP A 9 -14.69 -0.68 -3.04
C ASP A 9 -13.94 0.39 -3.87
N PHE A 10 -12.95 -0.05 -4.63
CA PHE A 10 -12.19 0.71 -5.63
C PHE A 10 -12.33 0.12 -7.04
N ALA A 11 -13.13 -0.94 -7.22
CA ALA A 11 -13.29 -1.68 -8.47
C ALA A 11 -11.94 -2.17 -9.02
N ASP A 12 -11.51 -1.68 -10.18
CA ASP A 12 -10.27 -2.04 -10.87
C ASP A 12 -9.16 -0.99 -10.71
N LYS A 13 -9.38 0.05 -9.91
CA LYS A 13 -8.39 1.10 -9.70
C LYS A 13 -7.15 0.54 -8.99
N PRO A 14 -5.93 0.90 -9.41
CA PRO A 14 -4.71 0.40 -8.81
C PRO A 14 -4.63 0.74 -7.32
N LEU A 15 -4.36 -0.26 -6.49
CA LEU A 15 -4.20 -0.14 -5.04
C LEU A 15 -2.91 -0.80 -4.57
N ILE A 16 -2.04 -0.05 -3.89
CA ILE A 16 -0.91 -0.64 -3.16
C ILE A 16 -1.12 -0.46 -1.67
N VAL A 17 -1.03 -1.56 -0.92
CA VAL A 17 -1.05 -1.56 0.55
C VAL A 17 0.38 -1.75 1.04
N LEU A 18 0.99 -0.68 1.57
CA LEU A 18 2.35 -0.68 2.08
C LEU A 18 2.34 -0.73 3.62
N THR A 19 3.00 -1.76 4.18
CA THR A 19 3.03 -2.03 5.62
C THR A 19 4.45 -1.93 6.15
N ALA A 20 4.64 -1.25 7.29
CA ALA A 20 5.91 -1.23 7.99
C ALA A 20 6.27 -2.64 8.47
N GLY A 21 7.53 -3.05 8.39
CA GLY A 21 7.98 -4.37 8.84
C GLY A 21 7.79 -4.57 10.34
N GLU A 22 8.01 -3.53 11.11
CA GLU A 22 7.74 -3.50 12.55
C GLU A 22 6.31 -3.03 12.80
N HIS A 23 5.39 -4.00 12.94
CA HIS A 23 3.99 -3.74 13.22
C HIS A 23 3.38 -4.81 14.15
N PRO A 24 2.33 -4.46 14.91
CA PRO A 24 1.55 -5.46 15.64
C PRO A 24 0.89 -6.45 14.68
N ALA A 25 0.97 -7.75 14.97
CA ALA A 25 0.34 -8.79 14.14
C ALA A 25 -1.17 -8.57 13.92
N SER A 26 -1.84 -7.90 14.85
CA SER A 26 -3.26 -7.54 14.74
C SER A 26 -3.59 -6.63 13.54
N TRP A 27 -2.60 -5.92 12.98
CA TRP A 27 -2.80 -5.05 11.82
C TRP A 27 -2.98 -5.84 10.53
N MET A 28 -2.37 -7.02 10.40
CA MET A 28 -2.35 -7.76 9.14
C MET A 28 -3.73 -8.15 8.64
N ALA A 29 -4.68 -8.42 9.55
CA ALA A 29 -6.06 -8.68 9.15
C ALA A 29 -6.69 -7.48 8.42
N ALA A 30 -6.46 -6.26 8.92
CA ALA A 30 -6.95 -5.04 8.29
C ALA A 30 -6.19 -4.73 6.98
N GLN A 31 -4.87 -4.91 6.96
CA GLN A 31 -4.05 -4.72 5.76
C GLN A 31 -4.49 -5.66 4.62
N ASN A 32 -4.70 -6.94 4.93
CA ASN A 32 -5.17 -7.93 3.96
C ASN A 32 -6.59 -7.63 3.48
N LYS A 33 -7.47 -7.12 4.36
CA LYS A 33 -8.81 -6.67 3.95
C LYS A 33 -8.76 -5.51 2.96
N MET A 34 -7.80 -4.59 3.08
CA MET A 34 -7.68 -3.50 2.11
C MET A 34 -7.34 -3.99 0.70
N LEU A 35 -6.57 -5.08 0.56
CA LEU A 35 -6.27 -5.67 -0.76
C LEU A 35 -7.52 -6.14 -1.51
N THR A 36 -8.61 -6.47 -0.81
CA THR A 36 -9.86 -6.91 -1.43
C THR A 36 -10.71 -5.75 -1.93
N LEU A 37 -10.32 -4.50 -1.67
CA LEU A 37 -11.04 -3.33 -2.15
C LEU A 37 -10.80 -3.10 -3.65
N SER A 38 -9.81 -3.75 -4.28
CA SER A 38 -9.55 -3.63 -5.70
C SER A 38 -9.20 -4.98 -6.32
N THR A 39 -9.60 -5.20 -7.58
CA THR A 39 -9.16 -6.35 -8.39
C THR A 39 -7.73 -6.16 -8.94
N ASN A 40 -7.19 -4.94 -8.86
CA ASN A 40 -5.84 -4.55 -9.27
C ASN A 40 -5.06 -4.05 -8.04
N SER A 41 -4.71 -4.98 -7.14
CA SER A 41 -4.05 -4.67 -5.88
C SER A 41 -2.71 -5.40 -5.70
N ALA A 42 -1.81 -4.76 -4.95
CA ALA A 42 -0.53 -5.32 -4.53
C ALA A 42 -0.23 -4.99 -3.06
N GLN A 43 0.56 -5.85 -2.41
CA GLN A 43 1.01 -5.66 -1.03
C GLN A 43 2.53 -5.57 -1.00
N GLN A 44 3.03 -4.66 -0.16
CA GLN A 44 4.46 -4.57 0.14
C GLN A 44 4.65 -4.43 1.65
N ILE A 45 5.59 -5.21 2.20
CA ILE A 45 6.05 -5.07 3.58
C ILE A 45 7.49 -4.55 3.53
N VAL A 46 7.75 -3.42 4.16
CA VAL A 46 9.09 -2.82 4.22
C VAL A 46 9.80 -3.33 5.46
N ALA A 47 10.60 -4.39 5.30
CA ALA A 47 11.30 -5.03 6.41
C ALA A 47 12.16 -4.02 7.19
N GLY A 48 12.17 -4.13 8.53
CA GLY A 48 12.97 -3.27 9.41
C GLY A 48 12.43 -1.85 9.64
N ALA A 49 11.45 -1.39 8.85
CA ALA A 49 10.85 -0.07 9.04
C ALA A 49 9.83 -0.07 10.18
N THR A 50 9.85 0.96 11.03
CA THR A 50 8.71 1.35 11.86
C THR A 50 7.67 2.14 11.05
N HIS A 51 6.52 2.46 11.66
CA HIS A 51 5.48 3.26 11.01
C HIS A 51 5.98 4.64 10.56
N THR A 52 6.79 5.30 11.38
CA THR A 52 7.31 6.65 11.08
C THR A 52 8.41 6.62 10.03
N ASP A 53 9.20 5.54 9.99
CA ASP A 53 10.33 5.42 9.08
C ASP A 53 9.89 5.40 7.62
N LEU A 54 8.71 4.84 7.32
CA LEU A 54 8.08 4.88 6.00
C LEU A 54 7.90 6.29 5.41
N VAL A 55 8.04 7.33 6.25
CA VAL A 55 7.88 8.74 5.87
C VAL A 55 9.15 9.54 6.16
N LEU A 56 9.80 9.28 7.29
CA LEU A 56 10.86 10.16 7.82
C LEU A 56 12.27 9.71 7.46
N GLU A 57 12.49 8.40 7.31
CA GLU A 57 13.81 7.85 7.06
C GLU A 57 13.97 7.57 5.56
N GLU A 58 14.96 8.19 4.93
CA GLU A 58 15.12 8.18 3.47
C GLU A 58 15.10 6.75 2.88
N GLU A 59 15.82 5.83 3.52
CA GLU A 59 15.89 4.42 3.14
C GLU A 59 14.50 3.75 3.09
N TYR A 60 13.65 4.05 4.07
CA TYR A 60 12.33 3.43 4.22
C TYR A 60 11.21 4.24 3.56
N ALA A 61 11.43 5.53 3.31
CA ALA A 61 10.54 6.40 2.54
C ALA A 61 10.65 6.18 1.03
N ALA A 62 11.81 5.74 0.53
CA ALA A 62 11.98 5.41 -0.89
C ALA A 62 10.98 4.36 -1.41
N PRO A 63 10.72 3.22 -0.71
CA PRO A 63 9.62 2.31 -1.02
C PRO A 63 8.25 2.99 -1.12
N THR A 64 7.93 3.90 -0.20
CA THR A 64 6.67 4.67 -0.21
C THR A 64 6.54 5.51 -1.49
N ALA A 65 7.60 6.25 -1.85
CA ALA A 65 7.62 7.05 -3.06
C ALA A 65 7.49 6.18 -4.33
N GLN A 66 8.17 5.03 -4.37
CA GLN A 66 8.08 4.09 -5.49
C GLN A 66 6.67 3.49 -5.65
N ALA A 67 6.02 3.13 -4.54
CA ALA A 67 4.63 2.65 -4.57
C ALA A 67 3.67 3.71 -5.14
N ILE A 68 3.83 4.97 -4.74
CA ILE A 68 3.03 6.08 -5.30
C ILE A 68 3.27 6.21 -6.80
N LEU A 69 4.52 6.20 -7.25
CA LEU A 69 4.86 6.28 -8.68
C LEU A 69 4.30 5.09 -9.47
N ALA A 70 4.29 3.89 -8.90
CA ALA A 70 3.71 2.70 -9.53
C ALA A 70 2.19 2.85 -9.76
N VAL A 71 1.44 3.34 -8.77
CA VAL A 71 0.01 3.64 -8.91
C VAL A 71 -0.23 4.71 -9.98
N VAL A 72 0.52 5.81 -9.94
CA VAL A 72 0.40 6.89 -10.94
C VAL A 72 0.72 6.39 -12.35
N ASN A 73 1.75 5.57 -12.50
CA ASN A 73 2.13 5.00 -13.79
C ASN A 73 1.08 4.02 -14.31
N SER A 74 0.48 3.19 -13.45
CA SER A 74 -0.62 2.29 -13.80
C SER A 74 -1.80 3.07 -14.38
N VAL A 75 -2.21 4.17 -13.72
CA VAL A 75 -3.30 5.03 -14.21
C VAL A 75 -2.93 5.74 -15.51
N ARG A 76 -1.73 6.33 -15.60
CA ARG A 76 -1.32 7.11 -16.78
C ARG A 76 -1.21 6.30 -18.07
N HIS A 77 -0.93 5.01 -17.95
CA HIS A 77 -0.70 4.14 -19.11
C HIS A 77 -1.81 3.11 -19.31
N ASP A 78 -2.87 3.14 -18.51
CA ASP A 78 -3.98 2.17 -18.53
C ASP A 78 -3.47 0.71 -18.47
N ARG A 79 -2.58 0.45 -17.51
CA ARG A 79 -1.96 -0.86 -17.29
C ARG A 79 -2.15 -1.31 -15.85
N PRO A 80 -2.42 -2.60 -15.58
CA PRO A 80 -2.46 -3.12 -14.23
C PRO A 80 -1.13 -2.88 -13.47
N LEU A 81 -1.19 -2.92 -12.14
CA LEU A 81 0.01 -2.94 -11.32
C LEU A 81 0.86 -4.15 -11.73
N SER A 82 2.15 -3.92 -11.95
CA SER A 82 3.10 -5.01 -12.18
C SER A 82 3.26 -5.79 -10.88
N ARG A 83 2.97 -7.09 -10.94
CA ARG A 83 3.00 -7.99 -9.78
C ARG A 83 4.41 -8.38 -9.37
#